data_AF-A0AAE1J100-F1
#
_entry.id   AF-A0AAE1J100-F1
#
_cell.length_a   1.000
_cell.length_b   1.000
_cell.length_c   1.000
_cell.angle_alpha   90.00
_cell.angle_beta   90.00
_cell.angle_gamma   90.00
#
_symmetry.space_group_name_H-M   'P 1'
#
loop_
_entity.id
_entity.type
_entity.pdbx_description
1 polymer ?
#
loop_
_entity_poly.entity_id
_entity_poly.type
_entity_poly.pdbx_seq_one_letter_code
_entity_poly.pdbx_strand_id
1 'polypeptide(L)'
;MSSSLKKIFMYLPSARDIWEALRETYSTVRSRSRIFGVKKKLWVLKQDHMSLDDYYLEKSALWQDFDALTNKTHHCGADAKEDRKEKEEERVYELLAGLKVIYDDVRARILSQEPLPSVHEVYTTLRNEEDRRKSMLQDQNNSTATLVPSEASALSV
;
A
#
# COMPACT_ATOMS: atom_id res chain seq x y z
N MET A 1 28.59 -28.87 2.75
CA MET A 1 29.10 -27.54 3.14
C MET A 1 30.11 -27.09 2.09
N SER A 2 30.01 -25.85 1.59
CA SER A 2 30.96 -25.31 0.59
C SER A 2 32.39 -25.29 1.14
N SER A 3 33.36 -25.79 0.38
CA SER A 3 34.78 -25.87 0.78
C SER A 3 35.40 -24.49 1.14
N SER A 4 34.81 -23.42 0.59
CA SER A 4 35.20 -22.04 0.88
C SER A 4 34.75 -21.57 2.26
N LEU A 5 33.64 -22.11 2.78
CA LEU A 5 33.11 -21.78 4.11
C LEU A 5 34.07 -22.29 5.19
N LYS A 6 34.54 -23.53 5.04
CA LYS A 6 35.42 -24.21 6.01
C LYS A 6 36.73 -23.45 6.25
N LYS A 7 37.30 -22.82 5.21
CA LYS A 7 38.54 -22.05 5.30
C LYS A 7 38.39 -20.74 6.07
N ILE A 8 37.21 -20.12 6.05
CA ILE A 8 36.94 -18.84 6.73
C ILE A 8 36.82 -19.04 8.25
N PHE A 9 36.24 -20.16 8.68
CA PHE A 9 35.92 -20.39 10.10
C PHE A 9 36.90 -21.31 10.84
N MET A 10 37.87 -21.95 10.14
CA MET A 10 38.85 -22.86 10.75
C MET A 10 39.85 -22.19 11.70
N TYR A 11 39.98 -20.86 11.65
CA TYR A 11 40.91 -20.08 12.47
C TYR A 11 40.26 -19.39 13.67
N LEU A 12 38.96 -19.62 13.89
CA LEU A 12 38.24 -19.01 15.02
C LEU A 12 38.42 -19.83 16.30
N PRO A 13 38.76 -19.20 17.43
CA PRO A 13 39.25 -19.90 18.61
C PRO A 13 38.16 -20.62 19.42
N SER A 14 36.87 -20.29 19.22
CA SER A 14 35.78 -20.98 19.89
C SER A 14 34.56 -21.22 18.99
N ALA A 15 33.72 -22.19 19.39
CA ALA A 15 32.44 -22.44 18.74
C ALA A 15 31.49 -21.23 18.79
N ARG A 16 31.65 -20.37 19.81
CA ARG A 16 30.92 -19.10 19.91
C ARG A 16 31.35 -18.13 18.82
N ASP A 17 32.65 -17.98 18.58
CA ASP A 17 33.18 -17.08 17.54
C ASP A 17 32.78 -17.57 16.14
N ILE A 18 32.79 -18.89 15.93
CA ILE A 18 32.27 -19.50 14.70
C ILE A 18 30.79 -19.16 14.53
N TRP A 19 29.98 -19.26 15.58
CA TRP A 19 28.56 -18.94 15.55
C TRP A 19 28.28 -17.44 15.37
N GLU A 20 29.05 -16.56 16.00
CA GLU A 20 28.96 -15.10 15.83
C GLU A 20 29.37 -14.70 14.42
N ALA A 21 30.46 -15.23 13.87
CA ALA A 21 30.88 -14.96 12.50
C ALA A 21 29.86 -15.51 11.47
N LEU A 22 29.28 -16.69 11.72
CA LEU A 22 28.19 -17.23 10.90
C LEU A 22 26.95 -16.34 10.98
N ARG A 23 26.60 -15.88 12.19
CA ARG A 23 25.51 -14.94 12.43
C ARG A 23 25.78 -13.62 11.71
N GLU A 24 26.93 -13.00 11.82
CA GLU A 24 27.22 -11.73 11.14
C GLU A 24 27.18 -11.86 9.62
N THR A 25 27.76 -12.95 9.09
CA THR A 25 27.82 -13.21 7.65
C THR A 25 26.43 -13.48 7.06
N TYR A 26 25.54 -14.15 7.80
CA TYR A 26 24.26 -14.63 7.27
C TYR A 26 23.00 -13.97 7.87
N SER A 27 23.10 -13.25 8.99
CA SER A 27 21.95 -12.55 9.61
C SER A 27 21.73 -11.15 9.03
N THR A 28 22.79 -10.45 8.60
CA THR A 28 22.70 -9.02 8.20
C THR A 28 22.55 -8.81 6.69
N VAL A 29 23.19 -9.67 5.87
CA VAL A 29 23.06 -9.66 4.41
C VAL A 29 21.63 -10.07 3.98
N ARG A 30 20.91 -10.83 4.83
CA ARG A 30 19.51 -11.20 4.59
C ARG A 30 18.50 -10.10 4.90
N SER A 31 18.82 -9.07 5.68
CA SER A 31 17.84 -7.99 5.96
C SER A 31 17.93 -6.86 4.92
N ARG A 32 19.12 -6.35 4.59
CA ARG A 32 19.26 -5.20 3.68
C ARG A 32 18.78 -5.47 2.25
N SER A 33 19.11 -6.63 1.68
CA SER A 33 18.63 -7.01 0.34
C SER A 33 17.11 -7.25 0.32
N ARG A 34 16.53 -7.77 1.41
CA ARG A 34 15.08 -7.93 1.55
C ARG A 34 14.37 -6.58 1.71
N ILE A 35 14.92 -5.70 2.56
CA ILE A 35 14.45 -4.31 2.73
C ILE A 35 14.47 -3.60 1.38
N PHE A 36 15.57 -3.71 0.62
CA PHE A 36 15.65 -3.15 -0.72
C PHE A 36 14.59 -3.74 -1.65
N GLY A 37 14.39 -5.05 -1.64
CA GLY A 37 13.36 -5.72 -2.43
C GLY A 37 11.95 -5.23 -2.11
N VAL A 38 11.59 -5.14 -0.82
CA VAL A 38 10.28 -4.65 -0.37
C VAL A 38 10.12 -3.17 -0.70
N LYS A 39 11.13 -2.32 -0.44
CA LYS A 39 11.09 -0.91 -0.84
C LYS A 39 10.91 -0.77 -2.35
N LYS A 40 11.68 -1.50 -3.16
CA LYS A 40 11.53 -1.46 -4.61
C LYS A 40 10.10 -1.78 -5.03
N LYS A 41 9.49 -2.83 -4.46
CA LYS A 41 8.08 -3.17 -4.71
C LYS A 41 7.13 -2.05 -4.30
N LEU A 42 7.27 -1.50 -3.09
CA LEU A 42 6.46 -0.37 -2.61
C LEU A 42 6.49 0.84 -3.55
N TRP A 43 7.66 1.14 -4.12
CA TRP A 43 7.87 2.30 -5.00
C TRP A 43 7.25 2.11 -6.39
N VAL A 44 7.36 0.91 -6.95
CA VAL A 44 6.84 0.62 -8.31
C VAL A 44 5.37 0.21 -8.31
N LEU A 45 4.82 -0.20 -7.16
CA LEU A 45 3.43 -0.63 -7.06
C LEU A 45 2.48 0.54 -7.32
N LYS A 46 1.70 0.41 -8.39
CA LYS A 46 0.60 1.29 -8.79
C LYS A 46 -0.67 0.44 -8.91
N GLN A 47 -1.83 1.07 -8.75
CA GLN A 47 -3.11 0.38 -8.86
C GLN A 47 -3.33 -0.15 -10.29
N ASP A 48 -2.94 0.60 -11.33
CA ASP A 48 -2.98 0.21 -12.75
C ASP A 48 -4.24 -0.60 -13.15
N HIS A 49 -4.11 -1.91 -13.32
CA HIS A 49 -5.18 -2.82 -13.71
C HIS A 49 -5.82 -3.56 -12.52
N MET A 50 -5.28 -3.42 -11.31
CA MET A 50 -5.81 -4.03 -10.08
C MET A 50 -7.14 -3.39 -9.67
N SER A 51 -7.93 -4.14 -8.91
CA SER A 51 -9.05 -3.58 -8.16
C SER A 51 -8.52 -2.66 -7.03
N LEU A 52 -9.38 -1.80 -6.48
CA LEU A 52 -9.02 -1.00 -5.31
C LEU A 52 -8.64 -1.90 -4.11
N ASP A 53 -9.40 -2.98 -3.91
CA ASP A 53 -9.23 -3.92 -2.79
C ASP A 53 -7.87 -4.64 -2.90
N ASP A 54 -7.54 -5.17 -4.08
CA ASP A 54 -6.26 -5.87 -4.31
C ASP A 54 -5.07 -4.94 -4.13
N TYR A 55 -5.18 -3.70 -4.64
CA TYR A 55 -4.11 -2.71 -4.50
C TYR A 55 -3.88 -2.34 -3.03
N TYR A 56 -4.96 -2.12 -2.28
CA TYR A 56 -4.89 -1.84 -0.85
C TYR A 56 -4.29 -3.00 -0.06
N LEU A 57 -4.70 -4.23 -0.34
CA LEU A 57 -4.19 -5.43 0.30
C LEU A 57 -2.70 -5.64 0.01
N GLU A 58 -2.27 -5.48 -1.24
CA GLU A 58 -0.86 -5.64 -1.62
C GLU A 58 0.02 -4.55 -0.96
N LYS A 59 -0.43 -3.29 -0.96
CA LYS A 59 0.26 -2.21 -0.23
C LYS A 59 0.37 -2.51 1.26
N SER A 60 -0.73 -2.95 1.88
CA SER A 60 -0.78 -3.29 3.31
C SER A 60 0.18 -4.43 3.67
N ALA A 61 0.21 -5.48 2.85
CA ALA A 61 1.13 -6.61 3.03
C ALA A 61 2.60 -6.16 2.93
N LEU A 62 2.93 -5.33 1.94
CA LEU A 62 4.30 -4.82 1.76
C LEU A 62 4.74 -3.91 2.93
N TRP A 63 3.83 -3.09 3.47
CA TRP A 63 4.15 -2.29 4.66
C TRP A 63 4.36 -3.14 5.90
N GLN A 64 3.56 -4.20 6.09
CA GLN A 64 3.75 -5.16 7.19
C GLN A 64 5.08 -5.91 7.07
N ASP A 65 5.42 -6.36 5.86
CA ASP A 65 6.72 -6.99 5.57
C ASP A 65 7.88 -6.01 5.84
N PHE A 66 7.73 -4.75 5.44
CA PHE A 66 8.73 -3.72 5.68
C PHE A 66 8.91 -3.44 7.18
N ASP A 67 7.82 -3.33 7.94
CA ASP A 67 7.87 -3.15 9.39
C ASP A 67 8.55 -4.34 10.08
N ALA A 68 8.21 -5.57 9.69
CA ALA A 68 8.82 -6.77 10.24
C ALA A 68 10.35 -6.81 10.01
N LEU A 69 10.81 -6.27 8.87
CA LEU A 69 12.24 -6.20 8.53
C LEU A 69 12.98 -5.03 9.18
N THR A 70 12.26 -3.96 9.53
CA THR A 70 12.84 -2.69 9.99
C THR A 70 12.54 -2.38 11.45
N ASN A 71 11.90 -3.30 12.17
CA ASN A 71 11.47 -3.11 13.56
C ASN A 71 12.55 -2.42 14.40
N LYS A 72 12.31 -1.14 14.72
CA LYS A 72 13.22 -0.30 15.48
C LYS A 72 12.88 -0.46 16.96
N THR A 73 13.90 -0.59 17.79
CA THR A 73 13.73 -0.46 19.24
C THR A 73 13.64 1.03 19.58
N HIS A 74 12.48 1.48 20.08
CA HIS A 74 12.31 2.85 20.57
C HIS A 74 12.75 2.94 22.05
N HIS A 75 13.40 4.04 22.43
CA HIS A 75 13.91 4.25 23.79
C HIS A 75 12.86 4.84 24.74
N CYS A 76 11.83 5.51 24.20
CA CYS A 76 10.73 6.10 24.94
C CYS A 76 9.39 5.96 24.18
N GLY A 77 8.27 5.99 24.92
CA GLY A 77 6.92 5.90 24.35
C GLY A 77 6.46 7.14 23.57
N ALA A 78 7.09 8.31 23.77
CA ALA A 78 6.82 9.51 22.99
C ALA A 78 7.37 9.38 21.56
N ASP A 79 8.65 9.01 21.44
CA ASP A 79 9.32 8.75 20.15
C ASP A 79 8.54 7.70 19.34
N ALA A 80 8.09 6.62 20.00
CA ALA A 80 7.29 5.58 19.34
C ALA A 80 5.93 6.07 18.80
N LYS A 81 5.33 7.11 19.40
CA LYS A 81 4.08 7.70 18.91
C LYS A 81 4.32 8.59 17.71
N GLU A 82 5.36 9.42 17.76
CA GLU A 82 5.76 10.30 16.66
C GLU A 82 6.19 9.49 15.43
N ASP A 83 7.07 8.51 15.61
CA ASP A 83 7.50 7.58 14.55
C ASP A 83 6.29 6.85 13.92
N ARG A 84 5.29 6.45 14.71
CA ARG A 84 4.08 5.82 14.17
C ARG A 84 3.23 6.80 13.36
N LYS A 85 3.13 8.05 13.80
CA LYS A 85 2.40 9.10 13.09
C LYS A 85 3.05 9.38 11.74
N GLU A 86 4.35 9.61 11.71
CA GLU A 86 5.09 9.86 10.47
C GLU A 86 4.98 8.69 9.48
N LYS A 87 5.11 7.45 9.99
CA LYS A 87 4.92 6.25 9.15
C LYS A 87 3.52 6.17 8.58
N GLU A 88 2.48 6.47 9.36
CA GLU A 88 1.10 6.44 8.89
C GLU A 88 0.87 7.50 7.80
N GLU A 89 1.40 8.72 7.99
CA GLU A 89 1.34 9.79 6.98
C GLU A 89 2.06 9.39 5.68
N GLU A 90 3.27 8.82 5.76
CA GLU A 90 4.02 8.31 4.59
C GLU A 90 3.20 7.27 3.81
N ARG A 91 2.52 6.36 4.51
CA ARG A 91 1.68 5.33 3.89
C ARG A 91 0.45 5.91 3.19
N VAL A 92 -0.16 6.94 3.75
CA VAL A 92 -1.27 7.66 3.09
C VAL A 92 -0.78 8.25 1.78
N TYR A 93 0.36 8.96 1.79
CA TYR A 93 0.92 9.53 0.56
C TYR A 93 1.27 8.46 -0.48
N GLU A 94 1.91 7.37 -0.06
CA GLU A 94 2.23 6.25 -0.93
C GLU A 94 0.99 5.59 -1.53
N LEU A 95 -0.08 5.40 -0.74
CA LEU A 95 -1.34 4.83 -1.21
C LEU A 95 -1.92 5.71 -2.31
N LEU A 96 -2.09 7.00 -2.00
CA LEU A 96 -2.70 7.99 -2.88
C LEU A 96 -1.92 8.17 -4.18
N ALA A 97 -0.58 8.19 -4.10
CA ALA A 97 0.30 8.37 -5.26
C ALA A 97 0.23 7.21 -6.27
N GLY A 98 -0.23 6.03 -5.86
CA GLY A 98 -0.40 4.88 -6.74
C GLY A 98 -1.81 4.65 -7.26
N LEU A 99 -2.80 5.41 -6.81
CA LEU A 99 -4.19 5.27 -7.26
C LEU A 99 -4.38 5.69 -8.72
N LYS A 100 -5.36 5.06 -9.39
CA LYS A 100 -5.83 5.45 -10.73
C LYS A 100 -6.34 6.90 -10.73
N VAL A 101 -6.25 7.54 -11.90
CA VAL A 101 -6.69 8.94 -12.10
C VAL A 101 -8.16 9.17 -11.76
N ILE A 102 -9.01 8.14 -11.81
CA ILE A 102 -10.43 8.26 -11.45
C ILE A 102 -10.65 8.72 -10.01
N TYR A 103 -9.68 8.55 -9.12
CA TYR A 103 -9.78 8.96 -7.71
C TYR A 103 -9.17 10.35 -7.44
N ASP A 104 -8.83 11.14 -8.46
CA ASP A 104 -8.15 12.43 -8.26
C ASP A 104 -8.95 13.42 -7.38
N ASP A 105 -10.27 13.50 -7.58
CA ASP A 105 -11.15 14.32 -6.73
C ASP A 105 -11.12 13.87 -5.26
N VAL A 106 -11.12 12.55 -5.04
CA VAL A 106 -11.04 11.98 -3.68
C VAL A 106 -9.67 12.25 -3.06
N ARG A 107 -8.61 12.16 -3.87
CA ARG A 107 -7.24 12.47 -3.45
C ARG A 107 -7.12 13.92 -2.98
N ALA A 108 -7.62 14.87 -3.77
CA ALA A 108 -7.61 16.29 -3.40
C ALA A 108 -8.36 16.53 -2.08
N ARG A 109 -9.55 15.92 -1.93
CA ARG A 109 -10.35 16.03 -0.70
C ARG A 109 -9.62 15.45 0.52
N ILE A 110 -9.00 14.28 0.41
CA ILE A 110 -8.25 13.65 1.50
C ILE A 110 -7.04 14.52 1.90
N LEU A 111 -6.28 15.03 0.93
CA LEU A 111 -5.11 15.88 1.18
C LEU A 111 -5.46 17.24 1.81
N SER A 112 -6.72 17.66 1.73
CA SER A 112 -7.21 18.89 2.37
C SER A 112 -7.66 18.72 3.82
N GLN A 113 -7.66 17.49 4.35
CA GLN A 113 -8.09 17.22 5.73
C GLN A 113 -6.99 17.49 6.74
N GLU A 114 -7.35 18.11 7.87
CA GLU A 114 -6.46 18.30 9.02
C GLU A 114 -7.18 17.85 10.31
N PRO A 115 -6.67 16.82 11.02
CA PRO A 115 -5.49 16.03 10.69
C PRO A 115 -5.69 15.11 9.47
N LEU A 116 -4.57 14.66 8.88
CA LEU A 116 -4.61 13.67 7.80
C LEU A 116 -5.26 12.36 8.29
N PRO A 117 -6.21 11.77 7.55
CA PRO A 117 -6.86 10.53 7.95
C PRO A 117 -5.89 9.35 7.93
N SER A 118 -6.21 8.30 8.69
CA SER A 118 -5.48 7.04 8.67
C SER A 118 -5.59 6.32 7.32
N VAL A 119 -4.67 5.39 7.06
CA VAL A 119 -4.67 4.56 5.85
C VAL A 119 -6.00 3.81 5.68
N HIS A 120 -6.59 3.35 6.79
CA HIS A 120 -7.87 2.64 6.78
C HIS A 120 -9.06 3.56 6.45
N GLU A 121 -9.08 4.78 6.99
CA GLU A 121 -10.12 5.78 6.67
C GLU A 121 -10.03 6.23 5.21
N VAL A 122 -8.82 6.38 4.67
CA VAL A 122 -8.59 6.64 3.25
C VAL A 122 -9.17 5.52 2.39
N TYR A 123 -8.86 4.26 2.69
CA TYR A 123 -9.42 3.11 1.98
C TYR A 123 -10.95 3.06 2.03
N THR A 124 -11.53 3.28 3.21
CA THR A 124 -12.99 3.31 3.39
C THR A 124 -13.63 4.42 2.56
N THR A 125 -13.02 5.61 2.53
CA THR A 125 -13.47 6.74 1.71
C THR A 125 -13.44 6.41 0.21
N LEU A 126 -12.38 5.77 -0.26
CA LEU A 126 -12.24 5.34 -1.65
C LEU A 126 -13.28 4.29 -2.02
N ARG A 127 -13.52 3.32 -1.13
CA ARG A 127 -14.51 2.27 -1.36
C ARG A 127 -15.93 2.81 -1.45
N ASN A 128 -16.29 3.72 -0.53
CA ASN A 128 -17.57 4.40 -0.56
C ASN A 128 -17.77 5.20 -1.86
N GLU A 129 -16.70 5.80 -2.40
CA GLU A 129 -16.78 6.49 -3.69
C GLU A 129 -16.99 5.52 -4.87
N GLU A 130 -16.38 4.34 -4.85
CA GLU A 130 -16.66 3.31 -5.87
C GLU A 130 -18.13 2.90 -5.86
N ASP A 131 -18.68 2.67 -4.68
CA ASP A 131 -20.07 2.22 -4.52
C ASP A 131 -21.05 3.33 -4.93
N ARG A 132 -20.76 4.59 -4.56
CA ARG A 132 -21.53 5.76 -5.03
C ARG A 132 -21.52 5.89 -6.55
N ARG A 133 -20.36 5.70 -7.18
CA ARG A 133 -20.25 5.76 -8.65
C ARG A 133 -21.03 4.64 -9.32
N LYS A 134 -20.96 3.41 -8.79
CA LYS A 134 -21.72 2.27 -9.32
C LYS A 134 -23.22 2.53 -9.25
N SER A 135 -23.74 3.01 -8.12
CA SER A 135 -25.17 3.28 -7.97
C SER A 135 -25.65 4.44 -8.85
N MET A 136 -24.96 5.58 -8.79
CA MET A 136 -25.40 6.77 -9.53
C MET A 136 -25.25 6.65 -11.06
N LEU A 137 -24.27 5.89 -11.56
CA LEU A 137 -24.13 5.64 -13.00
C LEU A 137 -25.17 4.62 -13.52
N GLN A 138 -25.61 3.69 -12.67
CA GLN A 138 -26.67 2.74 -13.03
C GLN A 138 -28.03 3.44 -13.20
N ASP A 139 -28.32 4.44 -12.37
CA ASP A 139 -29.56 5.24 -12.46
C ASP A 139 -29.61 6.13 -13.72
N GLN A 140 -28.46 6.62 -14.19
CA GLN A 140 -28.35 7.43 -15.41
C GLN A 140 -28.61 6.61 -16.69
N ASN A 141 -28.13 5.37 -16.74
CA ASN A 141 -28.36 4.46 -17.86
C ASN A 141 -29.81 3.99 -17.96
N ASN A 142 -30.49 3.83 -16.82
CA ASN A 142 -31.92 3.48 -16.79
C ASN A 142 -32.83 4.66 -17.16
N SER A 143 -32.40 5.89 -16.92
CA SER A 143 -33.20 7.10 -17.22
C SER A 143 -33.12 7.53 -18.68
N THR A 144 -32.05 7.18 -19.40
CA THR A 144 -31.85 7.52 -20.82
C THR A 144 -32.55 6.56 -21.79
N ALA A 145 -32.99 5.39 -21.32
CA ALA A 145 -33.67 4.38 -22.15
C ALA A 145 -35.17 4.64 -22.39
N THR A 146 -35.78 5.64 -21.75
CA THR A 146 -37.26 5.80 -21.70
C THR A 146 -37.83 6.96 -22.54
N LEU A 147 -37.02 7.63 -23.37
CA LEU A 147 -37.51 8.66 -24.29
C LEU A 147 -37.77 8.09 -25.69
N VAL A 148 -38.84 7.29 -25.82
CA VAL A 148 -39.49 7.07 -27.12
C VAL A 148 -40.42 8.26 -27.36
N PRO A 149 -40.27 9.05 -28.45
CA PRO A 149 -41.23 10.08 -28.80
C PRO A 149 -42.52 9.39 -29.27
N SER A 150 -43.61 9.56 -28.54
CA SER A 150 -44.94 9.23 -29.04
C SER A 150 -45.27 10.20 -30.17
N GLU A 151 -45.20 9.72 -31.41
CA GLU A 151 -45.64 10.48 -32.57
C GLU A 151 -47.10 10.93 -32.39
N ALA A 152 -47.30 12.23 -32.57
CA ALA A 152 -48.61 12.85 -32.61
C ALA A 152 -49.38 12.33 -33.82
N SER A 153 -50.46 11.58 -33.58
CA SER A 153 -51.52 11.44 -34.58
C SER A 153 -52.34 12.72 -34.59
N ALA A 154 -51.93 13.64 -35.47
CA ALA A 154 -52.78 14.68 -36.00
C ALA A 154 -53.39 14.19 -37.33
N LEU A 155 -54.61 14.68 -37.61
CA LEU A 155 -55.45 14.54 -38.82
C LEU A 155 -56.40 13.32 -38.79
N SER A 156 -57.70 13.45 -39.08
CA SER A 156 -58.43 14.56 -39.71
C SER A 156 -59.95 14.35 -39.59
N VAL A 157 -60.65 15.48 -39.43
CA VAL A 157 -61.97 15.92 -39.94
C VAL A 157 -62.94 14.84 -40.43
#